data_AF-A0A7K0YDB0-F1
#
_entry.id   AF-A0A7K0YDB0-F1
#
_cell.length_a   1.000
_cell.length_b   1.000
_cell.length_c   1.000
_cell.angle_alpha   90.00
_cell.angle_beta   90.00
_cell.angle_gamma   90.00
#
_symmetry.space_group_name_H-M   'P 1'
#
loop_
_entity.id
_entity.type
_entity.pdbx_description
1 polymer ?
#
loop_
_entity_poly.entity_id
_entity_poly.type
_entity_poly.pdbx_seq_one_letter_code
_entity_poly.pdbx_strand_id
1 'polypeptide(L)'
;MRLNLRVALILLIGLVAAGGLWSGLQAPGSEGVDRASKASLKSVTLVLDFGADSGRQVKTLKVDNLEKDASGWDVIVKSGTVVRGTSQYPTGFVCRLDGWPSEESQDCEDTPAFTDGHWAYFVTSKKLGDGWLLSGQGAASHISSCGEFEGWKWVGSGEDVTPPAVLPAVGDCQP
;
A
#
# COMPACT_ATOMS: atom_id res chain seq x y z
N MET A 1 7.13 -23.97 -30.70
CA MET A 1 5.81 -24.56 -31.00
C MET A 1 4.74 -23.57 -30.53
N ARG A 2 4.19 -22.74 -31.42
CA ARG A 2 3.19 -21.71 -31.06
C ARG A 2 1.83 -22.38 -30.95
N LEU A 3 1.47 -22.79 -29.75
CA LEU A 3 0.15 -23.37 -29.48
C LEU A 3 -0.88 -22.24 -29.54
N ASN A 4 -1.76 -22.30 -30.54
CA ASN A 4 -2.72 -21.25 -30.84
C ASN A 4 -3.69 -21.07 -29.66
N LEU A 5 -3.66 -19.88 -29.03
CA LEU A 5 -4.50 -19.48 -27.89
C LEU A 5 -6.02 -19.76 -28.13
N ARG A 6 -6.44 -19.76 -29.40
CA ARG A 6 -7.80 -20.10 -29.84
C ARG A 6 -8.17 -21.56 -29.62
N VAL A 7 -7.21 -22.49 -29.65
CA VAL A 7 -7.43 -23.93 -29.41
C VAL A 7 -7.60 -24.20 -27.92
N ALA A 8 -6.87 -23.49 -27.05
CA ALA A 8 -7.03 -23.58 -25.60
C ALA A 8 -8.40 -23.08 -25.12
N LEU A 9 -8.91 -22.00 -25.74
CA LEU A 9 -10.23 -21.43 -25.43
C LEU A 9 -11.41 -22.34 -25.82
N ILE A 10 -11.29 -23.10 -26.93
CA ILE A 10 -12.34 -24.03 -27.36
C ILE A 10 -12.40 -25.27 -26.45
N LEU A 11 -11.28 -25.72 -25.90
CA LEU A 11 -11.23 -26.84 -24.96
C LEU A 11 -11.84 -26.51 -23.58
N LEU A 12 -11.80 -25.23 -23.16
CA LEU A 12 -12.36 -24.80 -21.87
C LEU A 12 -13.90 -24.68 -21.88
N ILE A 13 -14.53 -24.46 -23.04
CA ILE A 13 -16.00 -24.27 -23.14
C ILE A 13 -16.76 -25.60 -23.19
N GLY A 14 -16.09 -26.73 -23.47
CA GLY A 14 -16.71 -28.06 -23.51
C GLY A 14 -16.94 -28.72 -22.15
N LEU A 15 -16.43 -28.17 -21.04
CA LEU A 15 -16.38 -28.85 -19.74
C LEU A 15 -17.44 -28.39 -18.71
N VAL A 16 -18.49 -27.67 -19.13
CA VAL A 16 -19.51 -27.08 -18.22
C VAL A 16 -20.88 -27.78 -18.30
N ALA A 17 -21.04 -28.84 -19.11
CA ALA A 17 -22.32 -29.50 -19.31
C ALA A 17 -22.40 -30.91 -18.69
N ALA A 18 -22.04 -31.07 -17.41
CA ALA A 18 -22.39 -32.29 -16.66
C ALA A 18 -22.29 -32.08 -15.14
N GLY A 19 -23.44 -31.99 -14.47
CA GLY A 19 -23.58 -32.09 -13.02
C GLY A 19 -24.44 -30.96 -12.47
N GLY A 20 -25.55 -31.18 -11.80
CA GLY A 20 -26.23 -32.40 -11.39
C GLY A 20 -27.53 -31.96 -10.73
N LEU A 21 -28.64 -32.55 -11.13
CA LEU A 21 -29.93 -32.43 -10.48
C LEU A 21 -29.87 -33.20 -9.15
N TRP A 22 -29.93 -32.52 -8.01
CA TRP A 22 -30.34 -33.13 -6.75
C TRP A 22 -31.09 -32.15 -5.84
N SER A 23 -32.35 -32.53 -5.64
CA SER A 23 -33.26 -32.35 -4.50
C SER A 23 -33.04 -31.26 -3.47
N GLY A 24 -34.13 -30.52 -3.24
CA GLY A 24 -34.31 -29.64 -2.10
C GLY A 24 -34.35 -30.33 -0.74
N LEU A 25 -34.07 -29.52 0.27
CA LEU A 25 -34.69 -29.54 1.59
C LEU A 25 -34.45 -28.15 2.20
N GLN A 26 -35.52 -27.36 2.34
CA GLN A 26 -35.49 -26.15 3.16
C GLN A 26 -35.50 -26.59 4.62
N ALA A 27 -34.43 -26.28 5.35
CA ALA A 27 -34.41 -26.31 6.81
C ALA A 27 -34.49 -24.87 7.35
N PRO A 28 -35.24 -24.63 8.43
CA PRO A 28 -35.42 -23.30 8.99
C PRO A 28 -34.24 -22.90 9.90
N GLY A 29 -33.99 -21.60 9.94
CA GLY A 29 -33.53 -20.91 11.15
C GLY A 29 -32.09 -21.18 11.56
N SER A 30 -31.18 -20.35 11.07
CA SER A 30 -30.08 -19.86 11.90
C SER A 30 -30.17 -18.35 11.88
N GLU A 31 -30.79 -17.79 12.93
CA GLU A 31 -30.55 -16.41 13.33
C GLU A 31 -29.05 -16.28 13.55
N GLY A 32 -28.37 -15.78 12.52
CA GLY A 32 -26.99 -15.37 12.62
C GLY A 32 -26.96 -14.27 13.67
N VAL A 33 -26.46 -14.61 14.85
CA VAL A 33 -26.00 -13.63 15.83
C VAL A 33 -25.22 -12.60 15.05
N ASP A 34 -25.73 -11.37 14.99
CA ASP A 34 -24.98 -10.18 14.61
C ASP A 34 -23.86 -10.00 15.65
N ARG A 35 -22.87 -10.88 15.61
CA ARG A 35 -21.51 -10.48 15.86
C ARG A 35 -21.22 -9.58 14.67
N ALA A 36 -21.57 -8.30 14.82
CA ALA A 36 -20.78 -7.24 14.23
C ALA A 36 -19.34 -7.65 14.52
N SER A 37 -18.70 -8.26 13.51
CA SER A 37 -17.29 -8.53 13.56
C SER A 37 -16.75 -7.14 13.79
N LYS A 38 -16.30 -6.83 15.02
CA LYS A 38 -15.47 -5.66 15.23
C LYS A 38 -14.34 -5.93 14.25
N ALA A 39 -14.41 -5.27 13.09
CA ALA A 39 -13.36 -5.36 12.09
C ALA A 39 -12.09 -5.13 12.88
N SER A 40 -11.17 -6.09 12.84
CA SER A 40 -9.94 -5.98 13.62
C SER A 40 -9.20 -4.78 13.08
N LEU A 41 -9.42 -3.64 13.74
CA LEU A 41 -8.88 -2.37 13.35
C LEU A 41 -7.37 -2.46 13.52
N LYS A 42 -6.67 -2.08 12.47
CA LYS A 42 -5.22 -2.12 12.46
C LYS A 42 -4.66 -0.77 12.89
N SER A 43 -3.44 -0.82 13.43
CA SER A 43 -2.59 0.35 13.58
C SER A 43 -1.31 0.15 12.79
N VAL A 44 -0.84 1.21 12.14
CA VAL A 44 0.40 1.26 11.35
C VAL A 44 1.15 2.53 11.75
N THR A 45 2.48 2.49 11.73
CA THR A 45 3.28 3.71 11.93
C THR A 45 3.78 4.22 10.59
N LEU A 46 3.38 5.44 10.22
CA LEU A 46 3.85 6.15 9.04
C LEU A 46 5.07 7.00 9.39
N VAL A 47 6.14 6.87 8.62
CA VAL A 47 7.36 7.70 8.71
C VAL A 47 7.52 8.51 7.43
N LEU A 48 7.63 9.82 7.55
CA LEU A 48 7.90 10.72 6.43
C LEU A 48 9.26 11.38 6.64
N ASP A 49 10.24 10.96 5.86
CA ASP A 49 11.59 11.51 5.83
C ASP A 49 11.74 12.39 4.57
N PHE A 50 11.75 13.70 4.76
CA PHE A 50 11.77 14.65 3.66
C PHE A 50 13.16 14.81 3.00
N GLY A 51 14.16 14.02 3.43
CA GLY A 51 15.53 14.14 2.94
C GLY A 51 16.24 15.37 3.48
N ALA A 52 17.57 15.35 3.49
CA ALA A 52 18.39 16.41 4.07
C ALA A 52 18.16 17.78 3.40
N ASP A 53 18.02 17.78 2.07
CA ASP A 53 17.83 18.98 1.25
C ASP A 53 16.54 19.75 1.56
N SER A 54 15.55 19.10 2.16
CA SER A 54 14.30 19.76 2.53
C SER A 54 14.45 20.69 3.73
N GLY A 55 15.47 20.49 4.57
CA GLY A 55 15.60 21.13 5.89
C GLY A 55 14.46 20.80 6.87
N ARG A 56 13.62 19.80 6.57
CA ARG A 56 12.44 19.42 7.39
C ARG A 56 12.78 18.27 8.32
N GLN A 57 12.12 18.25 9.47
CA GLN A 57 12.21 17.13 10.39
C GLN A 57 11.45 15.91 9.87
N VAL A 58 11.97 14.72 10.17
CA VAL A 58 11.26 13.46 9.95
C VAL A 58 9.98 13.46 10.80
N LYS A 59 8.84 13.09 10.19
CA LYS A 59 7.58 12.89 10.89
C LYS A 59 7.36 11.41 11.16
N THR A 60 6.83 11.07 12.32
CA THR A 60 6.42 9.72 12.68
C THR A 60 5.02 9.78 13.27
N LEU A 61 4.07 9.12 12.62
CA LEU A 61 2.65 9.20 12.93
C LEU A 61 2.11 7.79 13.14
N LYS A 62 1.49 7.54 14.31
CA LYS A 62 0.71 6.32 14.50
C LYS A 62 -0.67 6.53 13.88
N VAL A 63 -1.05 5.64 12.98
CA VAL A 63 -2.32 5.66 12.25
C VAL A 63 -3.16 4.49 12.75
N ASP A 64 -4.16 4.79 13.57
CA ASP A 64 -5.07 3.81 14.15
C ASP A 64 -6.37 3.68 13.36
N ASN A 65 -7.16 2.66 13.68
CA ASN A 65 -8.49 2.44 13.11
C ASN A 65 -8.48 2.25 11.58
N LEU A 66 -7.44 1.59 11.07
CA LEU A 66 -7.34 1.20 9.67
C LEU A 66 -8.17 -0.06 9.39
N GLU A 67 -8.78 -0.11 8.22
CA GLU A 67 -9.51 -1.28 7.73
C GLU A 67 -8.56 -2.47 7.51
N LYS A 68 -9.14 -3.67 7.42
CA LYS A 68 -8.34 -4.90 7.31
C LYS A 68 -7.56 -4.96 6.00
N ASP A 69 -8.07 -4.35 4.95
CA ASP A 69 -7.50 -4.26 3.61
C ASP A 69 -6.95 -2.86 3.29
N ALA A 70 -6.73 -2.02 4.31
CA ALA A 70 -6.06 -0.73 4.12
C ALA A 70 -4.70 -0.92 3.44
N SER A 71 -4.52 -0.20 2.33
CA SER A 71 -3.26 -0.13 1.61
C SER A 71 -2.33 0.91 2.23
N GLY A 72 -1.07 0.89 1.83
CA GLY A 72 -0.12 1.93 2.24
C GLY A 72 -0.53 3.34 1.81
N TRP A 73 -1.26 3.48 0.70
CA TRP A 73 -1.85 4.76 0.31
C TRP A 73 -2.92 5.22 1.31
N ASP A 74 -3.76 4.29 1.79
CA ASP A 74 -4.80 4.58 2.78
C ASP A 74 -4.19 5.00 4.13
N VAL A 75 -3.02 4.44 4.49
CA VAL A 75 -2.26 4.86 5.67
C VAL A 75 -1.89 6.34 5.58
N ILE A 76 -1.40 6.81 4.43
CA ILE A 76 -1.06 8.24 4.22
C ILE A 76 -2.31 9.10 4.35
N VAL A 77 -3.39 8.76 3.64
CA VAL A 77 -4.63 9.54 3.65
C VAL A 77 -5.22 9.59 5.06
N LYS A 78 -5.27 8.45 5.77
CA LYS A 78 -5.83 8.35 7.12
C LYS A 78 -4.99 9.08 8.17
N SER A 79 -3.69 9.21 7.95
CA SER A 79 -2.79 9.98 8.84
C SER A 79 -3.08 11.48 8.86
N GLY A 80 -3.81 12.00 7.86
CA GLY A 80 -4.02 13.43 7.66
C GLY A 80 -2.86 14.14 6.95
N THR A 81 -1.84 13.39 6.51
CA THR A 81 -0.78 13.89 5.63
C THR A 81 -1.39 14.36 4.30
N VAL A 82 -1.01 15.55 3.85
CA VAL A 82 -1.45 16.05 2.55
C VAL A 82 -0.65 15.34 1.47
N VAL A 83 -1.29 14.40 0.78
CA VAL A 83 -0.68 13.64 -0.32
C VAL A 83 -1.22 14.09 -1.67
N ARG A 84 -0.31 14.24 -2.63
CA ARG A 84 -0.62 14.42 -4.05
C ARG A 84 0.17 13.40 -4.87
N GLY A 85 -0.53 12.57 -5.63
CA GLY A 85 0.10 11.75 -6.65
C GLY A 85 0.32 12.52 -7.96
N THR A 86 0.88 11.84 -8.96
CA THR A 86 1.03 12.43 -10.30
C THR A 86 -0.32 12.51 -11.02
N SER A 87 -0.45 13.41 -12.01
CA SER A 87 -1.66 13.49 -12.85
C SER A 87 -1.91 12.18 -13.60
N GLN A 88 -0.84 11.54 -14.08
CA GLN A 88 -0.91 10.26 -14.79
C GLN A 88 -1.34 9.09 -13.89
N TYR A 89 -0.87 9.06 -12.64
CA TYR A 89 -1.10 7.95 -11.71
C TYR A 89 -1.37 8.45 -10.28
N PRO A 90 -2.59 8.96 -10.02
CA PRO A 90 -2.89 9.73 -8.81
C PRO A 90 -2.68 9.01 -7.47
N THR A 91 -2.72 7.67 -7.46
CA THR A 91 -2.46 6.83 -6.27
C THR A 91 -1.32 5.83 -6.47
N GLY A 92 -0.77 5.76 -7.69
CA GLY A 92 0.31 4.83 -8.03
C GLY A 92 1.69 5.39 -7.70
N PHE A 93 1.86 6.71 -7.87
CA PHE A 93 3.11 7.41 -7.61
C PHE A 93 2.84 8.64 -6.75
N VAL A 94 3.46 8.70 -5.57
CA VAL A 94 3.45 9.88 -4.73
C VAL A 94 4.38 10.92 -5.35
N CYS A 95 3.83 12.06 -5.73
CA CYS A 95 4.62 13.21 -6.14
C CYS A 95 5.01 14.05 -4.93
N ARG A 96 4.05 14.33 -4.04
CA ARG A 96 4.21 15.33 -2.98
C ARG A 96 3.55 14.88 -1.68
N LEU A 97 4.28 15.09 -0.59
CA LEU A 97 3.80 14.91 0.78
C LEU A 97 4.02 16.21 1.55
N ASP A 98 2.97 16.73 2.18
CA ASP A 98 3.00 17.97 2.97
C ASP A 98 3.71 19.15 2.28
N GLY A 99 3.44 19.30 0.99
CA GLY A 99 4.00 20.39 0.17
C GLY A 99 5.43 20.17 -0.31
N TRP A 100 6.05 19.02 -0.03
CA TRP A 100 7.40 18.69 -0.50
C TRP A 100 7.38 17.59 -1.57
N PRO A 101 8.12 17.74 -2.69
CA PRO A 101 8.90 18.92 -3.07
C PRO A 101 7.97 20.08 -3.47
N SER A 102 8.44 21.33 -3.59
CA SER A 102 7.56 22.47 -3.90
C SER A 102 6.96 22.37 -5.32
N GLU A 103 5.87 23.09 -5.60
CA GLU A 103 5.28 23.15 -6.95
C GLU A 103 6.23 23.75 -7.99
N GLU A 104 7.12 24.64 -7.57
CA GLU A 104 8.16 25.21 -8.44
C GLU A 104 9.21 24.18 -8.84
N SER A 105 9.44 23.16 -8.01
CA SER A 105 10.45 22.13 -8.25
C SER A 105 9.91 20.91 -8.99
N GLN A 106 8.62 20.59 -8.86
CA GLN A 106 7.96 19.49 -9.59
C GLN A 106 6.50 19.81 -9.90
N ASP A 107 6.14 19.66 -11.17
CA ASP A 107 4.78 19.89 -11.68
C ASP A 107 3.79 18.78 -11.29
N CYS A 108 4.30 17.57 -11.01
CA CYS A 108 3.55 16.36 -10.74
C CYS A 108 2.69 15.86 -11.91
N GLU A 109 3.07 16.10 -13.16
CA GLU A 109 2.28 15.60 -14.30
C GLU A 109 2.54 14.11 -14.56
N ASP A 110 3.81 13.76 -14.78
CA ASP A 110 4.25 12.42 -15.14
C ASP A 110 5.02 11.74 -13.99
N THR A 111 5.36 10.46 -14.19
CA THR A 111 6.22 9.73 -13.25
C THR A 111 7.64 10.31 -13.28
N PRO A 112 8.24 10.69 -12.13
CA PRO A 112 9.59 11.24 -12.10
C PRO A 112 10.63 10.30 -12.72
N ALA A 113 11.55 10.84 -13.51
CA ALA A 113 12.72 10.10 -13.97
C ALA A 113 13.72 9.93 -12.81
N PHE A 114 14.69 9.02 -12.94
CA PHE A 114 15.73 8.84 -11.92
C PHE A 114 16.60 10.10 -11.72
N THR A 115 16.72 10.92 -12.76
CA THR A 115 17.39 12.22 -12.69
C THR A 115 16.58 13.27 -11.94
N ASP A 116 15.30 12.99 -11.67
CA ASP A 116 14.43 13.85 -10.87
C ASP A 116 14.42 13.33 -9.43
N GLY A 117 14.20 14.23 -8.47
CA GLY A 117 13.94 13.79 -7.11
C GLY A 117 12.65 12.96 -7.04
N HIS A 118 12.57 12.00 -6.13
CA HIS A 118 11.39 11.14 -6.01
C HIS A 118 11.16 10.65 -4.59
N TRP A 119 9.95 10.19 -4.32
CA TRP A 119 9.61 9.52 -3.06
C TRP A 119 9.85 8.01 -3.17
N ALA A 120 10.80 7.51 -2.39
CA ALA A 120 11.03 6.07 -2.23
C ALA A 120 10.16 5.52 -1.09
N TYR A 121 9.49 4.39 -1.37
CA TYR A 121 8.56 3.74 -0.44
C TYR A 121 9.21 2.54 0.25
N PHE A 122 9.22 2.56 1.56
CA PHE A 122 9.78 1.53 2.41
C PHE A 122 8.71 0.90 3.29
N VAL A 123 8.86 -0.37 3.57
CA VAL A 123 7.96 -1.13 4.43
C VAL A 123 8.77 -2.00 5.37
N THR A 124 8.22 -2.30 6.53
CA THR A 124 8.73 -3.38 7.37
C THR A 124 7.70 -3.86 8.37
N SER A 125 7.63 -5.18 8.52
CA SER A 125 6.71 -5.89 9.40
C SER A 125 7.41 -7.07 10.04
N LYS A 126 6.77 -7.70 11.03
CA LYS A 126 7.34 -8.88 11.71
C LYS A 126 7.67 -10.02 10.74
N LYS A 127 6.95 -10.08 9.61
CA LYS A 127 7.16 -11.09 8.57
C LYS A 127 8.36 -10.77 7.68
N LEU A 128 8.69 -9.49 7.53
CA LEU A 128 9.81 -9.01 6.70
C LEU A 128 11.13 -8.98 7.49
N GLY A 129 11.06 -8.92 8.82
CA GLY A 129 12.22 -8.89 9.71
C GLY A 129 12.51 -7.49 10.23
N ASP A 130 13.73 -7.30 10.72
CA ASP A 130 14.14 -6.04 11.32
C ASP A 130 14.66 -5.05 10.27
N GLY A 131 14.35 -3.77 10.45
CA GLY A 131 14.80 -2.70 9.56
C GLY A 131 13.94 -2.50 8.31
N TRP A 132 14.26 -1.45 7.56
CA TRP A 132 13.49 -1.06 6.38
C TRP A 132 13.79 -1.92 5.17
N LEU A 133 12.74 -2.25 4.42
CA LEU A 133 12.83 -2.84 3.09
C LEU A 133 12.30 -1.83 2.06
N LEU A 134 13.07 -1.55 1.00
CA LEU A 134 12.54 -0.82 -0.16
C LEU A 134 11.44 -1.68 -0.80
N SER A 135 10.22 -1.16 -0.87
CA SER A 135 9.09 -1.90 -1.40
C SER A 135 9.23 -2.13 -2.90
N GLY A 136 9.06 -3.38 -3.35
CA GLY A 136 8.90 -3.71 -4.77
C GLY A 136 7.48 -3.51 -5.30
N GLN A 137 6.55 -3.06 -4.45
CA GLN A 137 5.16 -2.80 -4.78
C GLN A 137 4.80 -1.33 -4.50
N GLY A 138 3.93 -0.75 -5.33
CA GLY A 138 3.35 0.57 -5.06
C GLY A 138 2.46 0.56 -3.82
N ALA A 139 2.39 1.70 -3.12
CA ALA A 139 1.67 1.81 -1.84
C ALA A 139 0.16 1.53 -1.95
N ALA A 140 -0.47 1.84 -3.08
CA ALA A 140 -1.87 1.49 -3.32
C ALA A 140 -2.12 -0.02 -3.51
N SER A 141 -1.08 -0.82 -3.76
CA SER A 141 -1.18 -2.28 -3.90
C SER A 141 -0.65 -3.04 -2.69
N HIS A 142 0.17 -2.40 -1.87
CA HIS A 142 0.70 -2.99 -0.64
C HIS A 142 -0.35 -2.92 0.48
N ILE A 143 -0.86 -4.07 0.94
CA ILE A 143 -1.82 -4.14 2.05
C ILE A 143 -1.07 -4.20 3.38
N SER A 144 -1.21 -3.15 4.19
CA SER A 144 -0.45 -3.00 5.43
C SER A 144 -0.85 -4.03 6.49
N SER A 145 0.13 -4.58 7.18
CA SER A 145 -0.06 -5.45 8.34
C SER A 145 -0.27 -4.63 9.62
N CYS A 146 -0.88 -5.26 10.62
CA CYS A 146 -1.00 -4.67 11.95
C CYS A 146 0.38 -4.49 12.59
N GLY A 147 0.65 -3.32 13.20
CA GLY A 147 1.92 -3.02 13.87
C GLY A 147 3.09 -2.80 12.91
N GLU A 148 2.79 -2.67 11.61
CA GLU A 148 3.76 -2.41 10.55
C GLU A 148 4.27 -0.98 10.58
N PHE A 149 5.45 -0.77 10.01
CA PHE A 149 5.97 0.55 9.67
C PHE A 149 5.97 0.75 8.16
N GLU A 150 5.43 1.87 7.73
CA GLU A 150 5.51 2.35 6.35
C GLU A 150 6.30 3.65 6.31
N GLY A 151 7.23 3.74 5.37
CA GLY A 151 8.19 4.83 5.27
C GLY A 151 8.15 5.46 3.89
N TRP A 152 8.17 6.78 3.84
CA TRP A 152 8.40 7.54 2.63
C TRP A 152 9.64 8.38 2.83
N LYS A 153 10.62 8.21 1.95
CA LYS A 153 11.83 9.03 1.95
C LYS A 153 11.99 9.75 0.63
N TRP A 154 12.16 11.07 0.71
CA TRP A 154 12.56 11.85 -0.44
C TRP A 154 14.02 11.53 -0.79
N VAL A 155 14.24 11.25 -2.07
CA VAL A 155 15.55 11.00 -2.66
C VAL A 155 15.81 12.15 -3.64
N GLY A 156 16.90 12.87 -3.43
CA GLY A 156 17.29 13.98 -4.28
C GLY A 156 17.67 13.53 -5.69
N SER A 157 17.78 14.50 -6.60
CA SER A 157 18.22 14.25 -7.98
C SER A 157 19.61 13.61 -7.99
N GLY A 158 19.72 12.41 -8.57
CA GLY A 158 20.99 11.67 -8.68
C GLY A 158 21.50 11.07 -7.38
N GLU A 159 20.72 11.09 -6.29
CA GLU A 159 21.09 10.45 -5.03
C GLU A 159 20.77 8.96 -5.03
N ASP A 160 21.56 8.19 -4.27
CA ASP A 160 21.26 6.79 -4.00
C ASP A 160 20.08 6.66 -3.03
N VAL A 161 19.19 5.71 -3.33
CA VAL A 161 18.06 5.38 -2.46
C VAL A 161 18.59 4.78 -1.16
N THR A 162 18.33 5.47 -0.04
CA THR A 162 18.65 4.99 1.30
C THR A 162 17.40 4.96 2.17
N PRO A 163 17.32 4.09 3.20
CA PRO A 163 16.15 4.02 4.07
C PRO A 163 15.88 5.30 4.86
N PRO A 164 14.65 5.49 5.39
CA PRO A 164 14.35 6.56 6.34
C PRO A 164 15.29 6.53 7.55
N ALA A 165 15.67 7.71 8.05
CA ALA A 165 16.63 7.84 9.14
C ALA A 165 16.11 7.30 10.49
N VAL A 166 14.79 7.27 10.67
CA VAL A 166 14.16 6.68 11.87
C VAL A 166 14.17 5.16 11.75
N LEU A 167 14.74 4.47 12.74
CA LEU A 167 14.69 3.02 12.81
C LEU A 167 13.27 2.55 13.17
N PRO A 168 12.71 1.58 12.44
CA PRO A 168 11.37 1.08 12.70
C PRO A 168 11.37 0.17 13.92
N ALA A 169 10.32 0.28 14.75
CA ALA A 169 10.11 -0.53 15.94
C ALA A 169 8.86 -1.38 15.76
N VAL A 170 8.97 -2.40 14.89
CA VAL A 170 7.83 -3.23 14.50
C VAL A 170 7.29 -4.00 15.70
N GLY A 171 5.97 -3.99 15.86
CA GLY A 171 5.29 -4.59 17.01
C GLY A 171 4.02 -5.34 16.62
N ASP A 172 3.24 -5.73 17.64
CA ASP A 172 1.85 -6.12 17.45
C ASP A 172 0.95 -4.88 17.56
N CYS A 173 -0.27 -4.96 17.03
CA CYS A 173 -1.28 -3.98 17.39
C CYS A 173 -1.63 -4.13 18.87
N GLN A 174 -1.54 -3.03 19.61
CA GLN A 174 -2.12 -2.99 20.96
C GLN A 174 -3.64 -3.17 20.85
N PRO A 175 -4.25 -4.01 21.70
CA PRO A 175 -5.70 -4.22 21.74
C PRO A 175 -6.47 -2.98 22.21
#